data_AF-A0A220UBU0-F1
#
_entry.id   AF-A0A220UBU0-F1
#
_cell.length_a   1.000
_cell.length_b   1.000
_cell.length_c   1.000
_cell.angle_alpha   90.00
_cell.angle_beta   90.00
_cell.angle_gamma   90.00
#
_symmetry.space_group_name_H-M   'P 1'
#
loop_
_entity.id
_entity.type
_entity.pdbx_description
1 polymer ?
#
loop_
_entity_poly.entity_id
_entity_poly.type
_entity_poly.pdbx_seq_one_letter_code
_entity_poly.pdbx_strand_id
1 'polypeptide(L)'
;MPRMATTVRDRRTVVLSGALAGLMVLTGCSGDEPTDEETTVTTSPMEPEEARETAAALLEDAQASLEGAFGDLSWEDSTPAGEKPSDAGCRITLPTRRCDVYLGRESADHERIAIALSEALESHALPAAPTPTGGTGGWLTTSSTGDGITLSFRAKGFSELTVHVDVAQACADIH
;
A
#
# COMPACT_ATOMS: atom_id res chain seq x y z
N MET A 1 -43.62 -13.14 -35.33
CA MET A 1 -43.01 -14.26 -34.57
C MET A 1 -42.83 -13.81 -33.12
N PRO A 2 -43.22 -14.63 -32.14
CA PRO A 2 -43.48 -14.19 -30.78
C PRO A 2 -42.23 -14.17 -29.88
N ARG A 3 -42.24 -13.25 -28.91
CA ARG A 3 -41.39 -13.26 -27.71
C ARG A 3 -41.72 -14.47 -26.85
N MET A 4 -40.71 -15.20 -26.37
CA MET A 4 -40.84 -16.12 -25.25
C MET A 4 -40.14 -15.54 -24.04
N ALA A 5 -40.95 -15.14 -23.07
CA ALA A 5 -40.57 -15.05 -21.67
C ALA A 5 -40.82 -16.42 -21.05
N THR A 6 -39.90 -16.90 -20.21
CA THR A 6 -40.22 -17.94 -19.24
C THR A 6 -39.70 -17.54 -17.87
N THR A 7 -40.69 -17.42 -17.01
CA THR A 7 -40.74 -17.13 -15.59
C THR A 7 -40.01 -18.14 -14.69
N VAL A 8 -39.48 -17.59 -13.60
CA VAL A 8 -39.05 -18.22 -12.35
C VAL A 8 -40.18 -18.95 -11.62
N ARG A 9 -39.93 -20.17 -11.10
CA ARG A 9 -40.15 -20.60 -9.68
C ARG A 9 -40.02 -22.12 -9.53
N ASP A 10 -39.25 -22.56 -8.52
CA ASP A 10 -39.67 -23.61 -7.57
C ASP A 10 -38.74 -23.53 -6.33
N ARG A 11 -39.20 -22.96 -5.20
CA ARG A 11 -39.83 -23.63 -4.05
C ARG A 11 -38.99 -24.75 -3.43
N ARG A 12 -38.36 -24.46 -2.30
CA ARG A 12 -38.31 -25.41 -1.16
C ARG A 12 -38.14 -24.68 0.16
N THR A 13 -39.26 -24.59 0.86
CA THR A 13 -39.40 -24.24 2.27
C THR A 13 -39.11 -25.48 3.10
N VAL A 14 -38.25 -25.38 4.12
CA VAL A 14 -38.25 -26.30 5.26
C VAL A 14 -38.10 -25.45 6.52
N VAL A 15 -39.10 -25.52 7.39
CA VAL A 15 -39.15 -24.94 8.74
C VAL A 15 -39.36 -26.10 9.70
N LEU A 16 -38.62 -26.14 10.81
CA LEU A 16 -38.95 -26.75 12.12
C LEU A 16 -37.77 -26.45 13.05
N SER A 17 -37.82 -25.44 13.92
CA SER A 17 -38.48 -25.39 15.24
C SER A 17 -37.93 -26.41 16.26
N GLY A 18 -37.20 -25.90 17.25
CA GLY A 18 -36.87 -26.57 18.50
C GLY A 18 -36.42 -25.54 19.54
N ALA A 19 -37.21 -25.34 20.59
CA ALA A 19 -36.98 -24.43 21.70
C ALA A 19 -36.85 -25.23 23.00
N LEU A 20 -35.92 -24.86 23.90
CA LEU A 20 -36.13 -24.62 25.35
C LEU A 20 -34.81 -24.51 26.15
N ALA A 21 -34.72 -23.37 26.84
CA ALA A 21 -34.20 -23.10 28.19
C ALA A 21 -33.11 -23.99 28.82
N GLY A 22 -32.04 -23.33 29.28
CA GLY A 22 -31.14 -23.82 30.33
C GLY A 22 -30.27 -22.69 30.87
N LEU A 23 -30.68 -22.11 32.01
CA LEU A 23 -29.90 -21.13 32.78
C LEU A 23 -28.94 -21.90 33.70
N MET A 24 -27.63 -21.67 33.59
CA MET A 24 -26.66 -21.95 34.65
C MET A 24 -25.68 -20.78 34.76
N VAL A 25 -25.63 -20.17 35.95
CA VAL A 25 -24.61 -19.23 36.37
C VAL A 25 -23.55 -20.03 37.13
N LEU A 26 -22.32 -20.05 36.61
CA LEU A 26 -21.12 -20.34 37.40
C LEU A 26 -20.04 -19.34 37.01
N THR A 27 -19.57 -18.63 38.02
CA THR A 27 -18.41 -17.74 38.07
C THR A 27 -17.13 -18.44 37.63
N GLY A 28 -16.43 -17.86 36.65
CA GLY A 28 -15.07 -18.21 36.28
C GLY A 28 -14.47 -17.11 35.42
N CYS A 29 -13.58 -16.31 36.01
CA CYS A 29 -12.77 -15.32 35.31
C CYS A 29 -11.92 -16.00 34.25
N SER A 30 -12.04 -15.60 33.00
CA SER A 30 -10.95 -15.58 32.02
C SER A 30 -11.37 -14.62 30.92
N GLY A 31 -10.47 -13.69 30.61
CA GLY A 31 -10.74 -12.50 29.82
C GLY A 31 -11.35 -12.79 28.46
N ASP A 32 -12.10 -11.80 27.96
CA ASP A 32 -12.02 -11.42 26.55
C ASP A 32 -10.52 -11.40 26.19
N GLU A 33 -10.03 -12.47 25.57
CA GLU A 33 -8.81 -12.38 24.78
C GLU A 33 -9.11 -11.32 23.72
N PRO A 34 -8.42 -10.18 23.71
CA PRO A 34 -8.46 -9.34 22.53
C PRO A 34 -8.01 -10.26 21.39
N THR A 35 -8.87 -10.44 20.39
CA THR A 35 -8.41 -10.96 19.12
C THR A 35 -7.39 -9.92 18.65
N ASP A 36 -6.11 -10.14 18.96
CA ASP A 36 -5.02 -9.51 18.26
C ASP A 36 -5.24 -9.93 16.82
N GLU A 37 -5.88 -9.04 16.05
CA GLU A 37 -5.70 -9.05 14.60
C GLU A 37 -4.20 -8.85 14.42
N GLU A 38 -3.48 -9.99 14.34
CA GLU A 38 -2.09 -10.04 13.95
C GLU A 38 -2.04 -9.29 12.63
N THR A 39 -1.61 -8.03 12.70
CA THR A 39 -1.38 -7.22 11.52
C THR A 39 -0.12 -7.82 10.93
N THR A 40 -0.30 -8.85 10.11
CA THR A 40 0.79 -9.56 9.46
C THR A 40 1.51 -8.56 8.59
N VAL A 41 2.64 -8.03 9.08
CA VAL A 41 3.50 -7.16 8.29
C VAL A 41 4.07 -8.02 7.18
N THR A 42 3.69 -7.71 5.95
CA THR A 42 4.15 -8.47 4.78
C THR A 42 5.61 -8.12 4.55
N THR A 43 6.48 -9.13 4.61
CA THR A 43 7.86 -9.02 4.16
C THR A 43 7.97 -9.39 2.70
N SER A 44 9.01 -8.86 2.06
CA SER A 44 9.40 -9.28 0.74
C SER A 44 9.93 -10.72 0.79
N PRO A 45 9.51 -11.59 -0.14
CA PRO A 45 10.06 -12.94 -0.26
C PRO A 45 11.46 -12.95 -0.88
N MET A 46 11.94 -11.81 -1.38
CA MET A 46 13.25 -11.66 -2.02
C MET A 46 14.38 -11.58 -0.99
N GLU A 47 15.57 -12.00 -1.41
CA GLU A 47 16.80 -11.74 -0.67
C GLU A 47 17.12 -10.23 -0.66
N PRO A 48 17.82 -9.71 0.35
CA PRO A 48 17.95 -8.26 0.52
C PRO A 48 18.61 -7.51 -0.64
N GLU A 49 19.56 -8.14 -1.34
CA GLU A 49 20.21 -7.53 -2.51
C GLU A 49 19.23 -7.39 -3.68
N GLU A 50 18.52 -8.47 -4.02
CA GLU A 50 17.47 -8.49 -5.04
C GLU A 50 16.32 -7.51 -4.69
N ALA A 51 15.95 -7.47 -3.41
CA ALA A 51 14.94 -6.55 -2.90
C ALA A 51 15.36 -5.07 -3.08
N ARG A 52 16.65 -4.76 -2.87
CA ARG A 52 17.20 -3.41 -3.11
C ARG A 52 17.20 -3.05 -4.58
N GLU A 53 17.62 -3.98 -5.45
CA GLU A 53 17.63 -3.76 -6.90
C GLU A 53 16.21 -3.51 -7.43
N THR A 54 15.25 -4.34 -7.01
CA THR A 54 13.84 -4.18 -7.38
C THR A 54 13.28 -2.85 -6.87
N ALA A 55 13.54 -2.50 -5.61
CA ALA A 55 13.13 -1.21 -5.05
C ALA A 55 13.76 -0.02 -5.79
N ALA A 56 15.02 -0.15 -6.25
CA ALA A 56 15.73 0.91 -6.96
C ALA A 56 15.14 1.12 -8.36
N ALA A 57 14.88 0.04 -9.08
CA ALA A 57 14.19 0.08 -10.37
C ALA A 57 12.80 0.70 -10.24
N LEU A 58 12.01 0.32 -9.22
CA LEU A 58 10.70 0.93 -8.95
C LEU A 58 10.82 2.45 -8.69
N LEU A 59 11.83 2.89 -7.93
CA LEU A 59 12.05 4.30 -7.65
C LEU A 59 12.42 5.09 -8.91
N GLU A 60 13.21 4.50 -9.82
CA GLU A 60 13.55 5.11 -11.11
C GLU A 60 12.34 5.18 -12.05
N ASP A 61 11.57 4.10 -12.16
CA ASP A 61 10.35 4.05 -12.98
C ASP A 61 9.27 5.02 -12.47
N ALA A 62 9.14 5.19 -11.15
CA ALA A 62 8.23 6.17 -10.56
C ALA A 62 8.63 7.62 -10.89
N GLN A 63 9.94 7.92 -10.90
CA GLN A 63 10.44 9.23 -11.33
C GLN A 63 10.14 9.47 -12.82
N ALA A 64 10.46 8.49 -13.66
CA ALA A 64 10.24 8.58 -15.10
C ALA A 64 8.75 8.72 -15.46
N SER A 65 7.87 8.01 -14.77
CA SER A 65 6.42 8.08 -14.98
C SER A 65 5.87 9.44 -14.56
N LEU A 66 6.32 10.00 -13.43
CA LEU A 66 5.96 11.36 -13.04
C LEU A 66 6.52 12.42 -14.00
N GLU A 67 7.73 12.24 -14.51
CA GLU A 67 8.32 13.14 -15.50
C GLU A 67 7.55 13.08 -16.83
N GLY A 68 7.19 11.89 -17.31
CA GLY A 68 6.34 11.72 -18.48
C GLY A 68 4.95 12.35 -18.29
N ALA A 69 4.43 12.29 -17.07
CA ALA A 69 3.16 12.91 -16.74
C ALA A 69 3.26 14.43 -16.63
N PHE A 70 4.23 15.03 -15.94
CA PHE A 70 4.24 16.46 -15.61
C PHE A 70 5.23 17.31 -16.41
N GLY A 71 6.18 16.69 -17.09
CA GLY A 71 7.24 17.33 -17.87
C GLY A 71 8.33 17.97 -16.99
N ASP A 72 9.56 17.99 -17.50
CA ASP A 72 10.71 18.74 -16.98
C ASP A 72 10.91 18.65 -15.44
N LEU A 73 10.84 17.43 -14.89
CA LEU A 73 11.10 17.20 -13.47
C LEU A 73 12.57 16.84 -13.25
N SER A 74 13.25 17.58 -12.38
CA SER A 74 14.59 17.23 -11.90
C SER A 74 14.49 16.63 -10.51
N TRP A 75 15.13 15.47 -10.32
CA TRP A 75 15.14 14.74 -9.06
C TRP A 75 16.56 14.67 -8.47
N GLU A 76 16.68 14.91 -7.17
CA GLU A 76 17.94 14.82 -6.43
C GLU A 76 17.76 14.00 -5.14
N ASP A 77 18.84 13.46 -4.60
CA ASP A 77 18.81 12.80 -3.29
C ASP A 77 18.67 13.83 -2.17
N SER A 78 17.58 13.78 -1.41
CA SER A 78 17.35 14.66 -0.27
C SER A 78 17.69 14.03 1.07
N THR A 79 17.55 12.71 1.16
CA THR A 79 17.82 11.92 2.38
C THR A 79 18.60 10.67 1.98
N PRO A 80 19.70 10.33 2.68
CA PRO A 80 20.47 9.14 2.35
C PRO A 80 19.66 7.86 2.60
N ALA A 81 20.09 6.77 1.96
CA ALA A 81 19.58 5.42 2.26
C ALA A 81 19.80 5.07 3.74
N GLY A 82 19.02 4.14 4.24
CA GLY A 82 19.18 3.65 5.62
C GLY A 82 18.44 2.36 5.90
N GLU A 83 18.84 1.73 6.99
CA GLU A 83 18.26 0.48 7.48
C GLU A 83 17.79 0.68 8.90
N LYS A 84 16.60 0.17 9.21
CA LYS A 84 16.02 0.24 10.55
C LYS A 84 15.29 -1.05 10.87
N PRO A 85 15.34 -1.52 12.13
CA PRO A 85 14.49 -2.62 12.56
C PRO A 85 13.01 -2.30 12.27
N SER A 86 12.29 -3.31 11.78
CA SER A 86 10.83 -3.28 11.66
C SER A 86 10.25 -4.49 12.39
N ASP A 87 8.93 -4.49 12.61
CA ASP A 87 8.24 -5.61 13.25
C ASP A 87 8.39 -6.93 12.47
N ALA A 88 8.80 -6.85 11.21
CA ALA A 88 8.92 -7.94 10.28
C ALA A 88 10.38 -8.38 10.00
N GLY A 89 11.36 -7.70 10.62
CA GLY A 89 12.79 -7.92 10.36
C GLY A 89 13.51 -6.60 10.19
N CYS A 90 13.89 -6.27 8.96
CA CYS A 90 14.54 -5.00 8.64
C CYS A 90 13.84 -4.26 7.52
N ARG A 91 13.67 -2.95 7.71
CA ARG A 91 13.27 -2.03 6.65
C ARG A 91 14.49 -1.42 6.01
N ILE A 92 14.68 -1.70 4.73
CA ILE A 92 15.67 -1.06 3.88
C ILE A 92 14.99 0.10 3.17
N THR A 93 15.45 1.32 3.42
CA THR A 93 14.95 2.54 2.76
C THR A 93 15.98 3.04 1.77
N LEU A 94 15.57 3.23 0.53
CA LEU A 94 16.41 3.84 -0.50
C LEU A 94 16.55 5.36 -0.28
N PRO A 95 17.52 6.03 -0.93
CA PRO A 95 17.61 7.47 -0.86
C PRO A 95 16.29 8.13 -1.29
N THR A 96 15.80 9.08 -0.51
CA THR A 96 14.59 9.84 -0.88
C THR A 96 14.93 10.74 -2.06
N ARG A 97 14.13 10.65 -3.12
CA ARG A 97 14.24 11.52 -4.29
C ARG A 97 13.34 12.72 -4.10
N ARG A 98 13.89 13.91 -4.30
CA ARG A 98 13.17 15.17 -4.18
C ARG A 98 13.19 15.93 -5.50
N CYS A 99 12.04 16.47 -5.86
CA CYS A 99 11.86 17.45 -6.91
C CYS A 99 11.38 18.76 -6.29
N ASP A 100 11.96 19.90 -6.66
CA ASP A 100 11.57 21.21 -6.12
C ASP A 100 10.26 21.76 -6.70
N VAL A 101 9.58 20.98 -7.56
CA VAL A 101 8.24 21.28 -8.05
C VAL A 101 7.20 20.78 -7.05
N TYR A 102 6.19 21.61 -6.74
CA TYR A 102 5.04 21.19 -5.94
C TYR A 102 3.98 20.50 -6.80
N LEU A 103 4.16 19.20 -7.05
CA LEU A 103 3.15 18.39 -7.75
C LEU A 103 1.90 18.25 -6.89
N GLY A 104 0.71 18.34 -7.51
CA GLY A 104 -0.55 18.17 -6.80
C GLY A 104 -1.04 19.42 -6.08
N ARG A 105 -0.47 20.59 -6.40
CA ARG A 105 -0.95 21.87 -5.88
C ARG A 105 -2.42 22.09 -6.25
N GLU A 106 -2.76 21.82 -7.51
CA GLU A 106 -4.13 21.84 -7.99
C GLU A 106 -4.76 20.47 -7.79
N SER A 107 -6.03 20.42 -7.36
CA SER A 107 -6.71 19.14 -7.13
C SER A 107 -6.85 18.29 -8.40
N ALA A 108 -6.88 18.92 -9.57
CA ALA A 108 -6.90 18.25 -10.86
C ALA A 108 -5.64 17.40 -11.12
N ASP A 109 -4.52 17.70 -10.46
CA ASP A 109 -3.27 16.96 -10.62
C ASP A 109 -3.25 15.67 -9.78
N HIS A 110 -4.15 15.50 -8.80
CA HIS A 110 -4.11 14.36 -7.87
C HIS A 110 -4.34 13.04 -8.60
N GLU A 111 -5.35 13.00 -9.48
CA GLU A 111 -5.63 11.81 -10.30
C GLU A 111 -4.47 11.51 -11.26
N ARG A 112 -3.86 12.55 -11.84
CA ARG A 112 -2.70 12.40 -12.74
C ARG A 112 -1.47 11.85 -12.02
N ILE A 113 -1.22 12.26 -10.77
CA ILE A 113 -0.19 11.67 -9.91
C ILE A 113 -0.49 10.19 -9.66
N ALA A 114 -1.73 9.85 -9.31
CA ALA A 114 -2.14 8.48 -9.03
C ALA A 114 -1.91 7.57 -10.23
N ILE A 115 -2.30 8.02 -11.43
CA ILE A 115 -2.11 7.27 -12.68
C ILE A 115 -0.62 7.06 -12.95
N ALA A 116 0.19 8.12 -12.92
CA ALA A 116 1.63 8.02 -13.18
C ALA A 116 2.34 7.08 -12.21
N LEU A 117 2.01 7.13 -10.92
CA LEU A 117 2.60 6.22 -9.93
C LEU A 117 2.08 4.78 -10.11
N SER A 118 0.83 4.61 -10.53
CA SER A 118 0.25 3.28 -10.79
C SER A 118 0.92 2.60 -11.99
N GLU A 119 1.26 3.35 -13.04
CA GLU A 119 2.00 2.81 -14.19
C GLU A 119 3.34 2.18 -13.75
N ALA A 120 4.08 2.86 -12.87
CA ALA A 120 5.32 2.32 -12.30
C ALA A 120 5.07 1.15 -11.33
N LEU A 121 4.01 1.19 -10.52
CA LEU A 121 3.71 0.09 -9.60
C LEU A 121 3.29 -1.18 -10.34
N GLU A 122 2.45 -1.05 -11.36
CA GLU A 122 1.91 -2.18 -12.12
C GLU A 122 2.99 -2.87 -12.97
N SER A 123 4.00 -2.15 -13.48
CA SER A 123 5.15 -2.77 -14.17
C SER A 123 5.99 -3.66 -13.24
N HIS A 124 5.92 -3.43 -11.93
CA HIS A 124 6.54 -4.24 -10.87
C HIS A 124 5.56 -5.21 -10.21
N ALA A 125 4.37 -5.42 -10.81
CA ALA A 125 3.29 -6.26 -10.27
C ALA A 125 2.79 -5.86 -8.87
N LEU A 126 2.96 -4.59 -8.49
CA LEU A 126 2.48 -4.02 -7.24
C LEU A 126 1.09 -3.39 -7.41
N PRO A 127 0.32 -3.23 -6.31
CA PRO A 127 -1.00 -2.59 -6.38
C PRO A 127 -0.89 -1.14 -6.85
N ALA A 128 -1.87 -0.69 -7.63
CA ALA A 128 -1.98 0.69 -8.08
C ALA A 128 -2.01 1.69 -6.91
N ALA A 129 -1.46 2.88 -7.13
CA ALA A 129 -1.47 3.94 -6.12
C ALA A 129 -2.88 4.55 -5.98
N PRO A 130 -3.40 4.70 -4.75
CA PRO A 130 -4.64 5.45 -4.56
C PRO A 130 -4.42 6.93 -4.91
N THR A 131 -5.51 7.64 -5.20
CA THR A 131 -5.45 9.10 -5.38
C THR A 131 -4.87 9.75 -4.14
N PRO A 132 -3.86 10.65 -4.28
CA PRO A 132 -3.31 11.38 -3.15
C PRO A 132 -4.39 12.11 -2.37
N THR A 133 -4.26 12.05 -1.04
CA THR A 133 -5.16 12.72 -0.11
C THR A 133 -4.41 13.74 0.75
N GLY A 134 -5.15 14.66 1.36
CA GLY A 134 -4.60 15.82 2.04
C GLY A 134 -4.67 17.07 1.15
N GLY A 135 -3.71 17.99 1.32
CA GLY A 135 -3.69 19.25 0.59
C GLY A 135 -4.57 20.38 1.19
N THR A 136 -4.08 21.61 1.00
CA THR A 136 -4.39 22.87 1.71
C THR A 136 -3.93 22.92 3.18
N GLY A 137 -2.70 23.40 3.39
CA GLY A 137 -2.04 23.57 4.69
C GLY A 137 -1.24 22.36 5.18
N GLY A 138 -1.66 21.15 4.78
CA GLY A 138 -1.00 19.88 5.07
C GLY A 138 -0.10 19.38 3.93
N TRP A 139 0.45 18.19 4.12
CA TRP A 139 1.06 17.41 3.04
C TRP A 139 -0.02 16.79 2.17
N LEU A 140 0.22 16.72 0.87
CA LEU A 140 -0.47 15.81 -0.03
C LEU A 140 0.29 14.48 -0.02
N THR A 141 -0.37 13.34 0.14
CA THR A 141 0.30 12.04 0.27
C THR A 141 -0.45 10.92 -0.44
N THR A 142 0.29 10.00 -1.04
CA THR A 142 -0.20 8.66 -1.44
C THR A 142 0.88 7.63 -1.19
N SER A 143 0.49 6.37 -1.00
CA SER A 143 1.39 5.24 -0.88
C SER A 143 0.72 3.98 -1.37
N SER A 144 1.51 3.07 -1.93
CA SER A 144 1.06 1.72 -2.24
C SER A 144 2.09 0.72 -1.73
N THR A 145 1.60 -0.40 -1.22
CA THR A 145 2.40 -1.48 -0.62
C THR A 145 1.97 -2.81 -1.17
N GLY A 146 2.94 -3.63 -1.59
CA GLY A 146 2.76 -5.03 -2.00
C GLY A 146 4.08 -5.77 -1.86
N ASP A 147 4.03 -7.05 -1.49
CA ASP A 147 5.22 -7.92 -1.35
C ASP A 147 6.36 -7.29 -0.54
N GLY A 148 6.00 -6.61 0.55
CA GLY A 148 6.93 -5.90 1.45
C GLY A 148 7.59 -4.66 0.85
N ILE A 149 7.32 -4.31 -0.41
CA ILE A 149 7.79 -3.09 -1.06
C ILE A 149 6.72 -2.01 -0.92
N THR A 150 7.13 -0.81 -0.54
CA THR A 150 6.25 0.35 -0.43
C THR A 150 6.83 1.53 -1.18
N LEU A 151 6.07 2.05 -2.16
CA LEU A 151 6.29 3.35 -2.78
C LEU A 151 5.45 4.40 -2.07
N SER A 152 6.07 5.51 -1.68
CA SER A 152 5.40 6.65 -1.05
C SER A 152 5.71 7.93 -1.80
N PHE A 153 4.67 8.70 -2.06
CA PHE A 153 4.74 10.05 -2.59
C PHE A 153 4.22 11.04 -1.55
N ARG A 154 4.92 12.16 -1.40
CA ARG A 154 4.40 13.30 -0.63
C ARG A 154 4.79 14.62 -1.26
N ALA A 155 3.94 15.63 -1.08
CA ALA A 155 4.21 16.96 -1.59
C ALA A 155 3.71 18.09 -0.68
N LYS A 156 4.55 19.11 -0.50
CA LYS A 156 4.23 20.37 0.20
C LYS A 156 5.25 21.45 -0.16
N GLY A 157 5.00 22.20 -1.24
CA GLY A 157 5.94 23.21 -1.75
C GLY A 157 7.15 22.62 -2.51
N PHE A 158 7.31 21.30 -2.46
CA PHE A 158 8.19 20.44 -3.23
C PHE A 158 7.58 19.03 -3.21
N SER A 159 8.12 18.09 -3.98
CA SER A 159 7.65 16.71 -4.06
C SER A 159 8.76 15.73 -3.71
N GLU A 160 8.39 14.62 -3.06
CA GLU A 160 9.31 13.55 -2.69
C GLU A 160 8.75 12.17 -3.02
N LEU A 161 9.65 11.29 -3.44
CA LEU A 161 9.44 9.85 -3.58
C LEU A 161 10.35 9.12 -2.62
N THR A 162 9.80 8.15 -1.92
CA THR A 162 10.55 7.21 -1.08
C THR A 162 10.08 5.80 -1.40
N VAL A 163 11.03 4.90 -1.61
CA VAL A 163 10.77 3.46 -1.64
C VAL A 163 11.45 2.83 -0.44
N HIS A 164 10.73 1.95 0.24
CA HIS A 164 11.33 1.03 1.20
C HIS A 164 10.87 -0.39 0.94
N VAL A 165 11.69 -1.34 1.39
CA VAL A 165 11.37 -2.76 1.39
C VAL A 165 11.59 -3.34 2.78
N ASP A 166 10.60 -4.06 3.27
CA ASP A 166 10.68 -4.83 4.51
C ASP A 166 11.12 -6.27 4.18
N VAL A 167 12.24 -6.71 4.73
CA VAL A 167 12.77 -8.08 4.56
C VAL A 167 12.75 -8.83 5.88
N ALA A 168 12.59 -10.16 5.83
CA ALA A 168 12.48 -11.01 7.01
C ALA A 168 13.79 -11.18 7.82
N GLN A 169 14.89 -10.61 7.33
CA GLN A 169 16.21 -10.71 7.94
C GLN A 169 16.45 -9.56 8.92
N ALA A 170 17.23 -9.79 9.98
CA ALA A 170 17.61 -8.73 10.90
C ALA A 170 18.60 -7.77 10.22
N CYS A 171 18.54 -6.47 10.53
CA CYS A 171 19.41 -5.49 9.86
C CYS A 171 20.92 -5.76 9.99
N ALA A 172 21.34 -6.45 11.06
CA ALA A 172 22.75 -6.80 11.25
C ALA A 172 23.25 -7.87 10.26
N ASP A 173 22.33 -8.59 9.61
CA ASP A 173 22.62 -9.68 8.69
C ASP A 173 22.48 -9.26 7.21
N ILE A 174 22.13 -7.99 6.96
CA ILE A 174 21.92 -7.45 5.61
C ILE A 174 23.21 -6.81 5.10
N HIS A 175 24.20 -7.63 4.75
CA HIS A 175 25.50 -7.18 4.24
C HIS A 175 26.01 -8.08 3.11
#